data_AF-A0A9D9CTK3-F1
#
_entry.id   AF-A0A9D9CTK3-F1
#
_cell.length_a   1.000
_cell.length_b   1.000
_cell.length_c   1.000
_cell.angle_alpha   90.00
_cell.angle_beta   90.00
_cell.angle_gamma   90.00
#
_symmetry.space_group_name_H-M   'P 1'
#
loop_
_entity.id
_entity.type
_entity.pdbx_description
1 polymer ?
#
loop_
_entity_poly.entity_id
_entity_poly.type
_entity_poly.pdbx_seq_one_letter_code
_entity_poly.pdbx_strand_id
1 'polypeptide(L)'
;VGACVGMKGARIHGIVRELRNENIDVINYTSNVSLYIQRALNPARISSIRIIEEEKKAEVYLDPQEVSLAIGKGGMNIKLATQLTGYQIEVFRNSDSYDDGDIYLDEFADEIDMWVIDEFKKNGFDTALSVLNVSRDELLRRTDLEEETIDDVLAILKSEFEDFDEAGADNNDESNS
;
A
#
# COMPACT_ATOMS: atom_id res chain seq x y z
N VAL A 1 -1.62 7.65 -26.76
CA VAL A 1 -0.22 7.44 -27.19
C VAL A 1 0.03 7.40 -28.72
N GLY A 2 -0.73 6.64 -29.54
CA GLY A 2 -0.39 6.41 -30.96
C GLY A 2 -0.24 7.67 -31.82
N ALA A 3 -1.04 8.71 -31.53
CA ALA A 3 -0.98 10.02 -32.18
C ALA A 3 0.28 10.86 -31.82
N CYS A 4 1.06 10.49 -30.80
CA CYS A 4 2.34 11.14 -30.49
C CYS A 4 3.52 10.30 -31.02
N VAL A 5 3.37 8.98 -31.00
CA VAL A 5 4.44 8.02 -31.33
C VAL A 5 4.59 7.82 -32.85
N GLY A 6 3.47 7.73 -33.58
CA GLY A 6 3.48 7.44 -35.03
C GLY A 6 3.70 5.96 -35.36
N MET A 7 3.54 5.58 -36.64
CA MET A 7 3.76 4.19 -37.06
C MET A 7 5.17 3.73 -36.68
N LYS A 8 5.27 2.64 -35.91
CA LYS A 8 6.54 2.10 -35.38
C LYS A 8 7.43 3.16 -34.71
N GLY A 9 6.83 4.19 -34.10
CA GLY A 9 7.57 5.25 -33.41
C GLY A 9 8.21 6.31 -34.31
N ALA A 10 7.88 6.37 -35.61
CA ALA A 10 8.57 7.25 -36.56
C ALA A 10 8.67 8.72 -36.10
N ARG A 11 7.68 9.23 -35.36
CA ARG A 11 7.67 10.62 -34.88
C ARG A 11 8.51 10.80 -33.62
N ILE A 12 8.37 9.89 -32.65
CA ILE A 12 9.13 9.99 -31.40
C ILE A 12 10.63 9.76 -31.65
N HIS A 13 11.01 8.89 -32.58
CA HIS A 13 12.42 8.65 -32.93
C HIS A 13 13.13 9.87 -33.54
N GLY A 14 12.39 10.82 -34.12
CA GLY A 14 12.96 12.09 -34.57
C GLY A 14 13.39 12.94 -33.37
N ILE A 15 12.49 13.10 -32.41
CA ILE A 15 12.71 13.86 -31.17
C ILE A 15 13.82 13.21 -30.33
N VAL A 16 13.79 11.88 -30.15
CA VAL A 16 14.84 11.13 -29.44
C VAL A 16 16.23 11.43 -30.02
N ARG A 17 16.36 11.49 -31.36
CA ARG A 17 17.63 11.81 -32.02
C ARG A 17 18.09 13.24 -31.77
N GLU A 18 17.17 14.20 -31.78
CA GLU A 18 17.45 15.60 -31.45
C GLU A 18 17.89 15.76 -29.98
N LEU A 19 17.30 14.96 -29.08
CA LEU A 19 17.65 14.87 -27.66
C LEU A 19 18.83 13.91 -27.39
N ARG A 20 19.73 13.73 -28.36
CA ARG A 20 20.97 12.95 -28.22
C ARG A 20 20.75 11.50 -27.74
N ASN A 21 19.65 10.89 -28.18
CA ASN A 21 19.21 9.54 -27.82
C ASN A 21 18.85 9.35 -26.34
N GLU A 22 18.27 10.36 -25.71
CA GLU A 22 17.60 10.21 -24.42
C GLU A 22 16.37 9.28 -24.56
N ASN A 23 16.16 8.40 -23.58
CA ASN A 23 15.00 7.52 -23.54
C ASN A 23 13.74 8.32 -23.18
N ILE A 24 12.69 8.21 -23.99
CA ILE A 24 11.42 8.91 -23.77
C ILE A 24 10.29 7.90 -23.63
N ASP A 25 9.61 7.95 -22.50
CA ASP A 25 8.39 7.20 -22.26
C ASP A 25 7.15 8.09 -22.48
N VAL A 26 6.17 7.54 -23.19
CA VAL A 26 4.91 8.24 -23.46
C VAL A 26 3.77 7.51 -22.75
N ILE A 27 3.17 8.18 -21.78
CA ILE A 27 2.05 7.63 -21.01
C ILE A 27 0.73 8.31 -21.37
N ASN A 28 -0.39 7.61 -21.16
CA ASN A 28 -1.71 8.22 -21.30
C ASN A 28 -2.09 8.94 -20.01
N TYR A 29 -2.32 10.25 -20.11
CA TYR A 29 -2.90 11.04 -19.03
C TYR A 29 -4.28 10.52 -18.60
N THR A 30 -4.60 10.69 -17.33
CA THR A 30 -5.90 10.38 -16.72
C THR A 30 -6.08 11.25 -15.49
N SER A 31 -7.33 11.61 -15.15
CA SER A 31 -7.67 12.36 -13.94
C SER A 31 -7.75 11.47 -12.69
N ASN A 32 -7.89 10.16 -12.85
CA ASN A 32 -7.78 9.22 -11.73
C ASN A 32 -6.31 9.15 -11.28
N VAL A 33 -6.02 9.69 -10.10
CA VAL A 33 -4.65 9.84 -9.56
C VAL A 33 -3.95 8.49 -9.40
N SER A 34 -4.62 7.50 -8.81
CA SER A 34 -4.06 6.15 -8.62
C SER A 34 -3.62 5.53 -9.95
N LEU A 35 -4.49 5.58 -10.96
CA LEU A 35 -4.17 5.09 -12.30
C LEU A 35 -3.08 5.93 -13.00
N TYR A 36 -3.01 7.24 -12.70
CA TYR A 36 -1.98 8.11 -13.27
C TYR A 36 -0.59 7.78 -12.69
N ILE A 37 -0.49 7.61 -11.37
CA ILE A 37 0.73 7.19 -10.66
C ILE A 37 1.18 5.82 -11.14
N GLN A 38 0.24 4.87 -11.25
CA GLN A 38 0.54 3.53 -11.78
C GLN A 38 1.15 3.59 -13.18
N ARG A 39 0.64 4.44 -14.06
CA ARG A 39 1.19 4.62 -15.42
C ARG A 39 2.55 5.31 -15.41
N ALA A 40 2.78 6.23 -14.47
CA ALA A 40 4.03 6.96 -14.36
C ALA A 40 5.21 6.08 -13.86
N LEU A 41 4.92 5.02 -13.11
CA LEU A 41 5.93 4.08 -12.57
C LEU A 41 6.22 2.87 -13.47
N ASN A 42 5.55 2.75 -14.62
CA ASN A 42 5.82 1.72 -15.64
C ASN A 42 7.34 1.68 -15.94
N PRO A 43 8.03 0.52 -15.86
CA PRO A 43 7.54 -0.86 -15.95
C PRO A 43 7.16 -1.58 -14.66
N ALA A 44 7.25 -0.92 -13.49
CA ALA A 44 6.99 -1.58 -12.23
C ALA A 44 5.51 -1.98 -12.07
N ARG A 45 5.26 -3.21 -11.62
CA ARG A 45 3.92 -3.71 -11.32
C ARG A 45 3.55 -3.44 -9.87
N ILE A 46 2.66 -2.49 -9.68
CA ILE A 46 2.19 -2.06 -8.36
C ILE A 46 1.09 -2.99 -7.86
N SER A 47 1.15 -3.33 -6.58
CA SER A 47 0.17 -4.15 -5.88
C SER A 47 -0.98 -3.29 -5.35
N SER A 48 -0.67 -2.23 -4.61
CA SER A 48 -1.65 -1.25 -4.10
C SER A 48 -1.04 0.15 -4.01
N ILE A 49 -1.92 1.16 -3.97
CA ILE A 49 -1.54 2.58 -3.81
C ILE A 49 -2.46 3.21 -2.78
N ARG A 50 -1.89 3.78 -1.73
CA ARG A 50 -2.58 4.65 -0.78
C ARG A 50 -2.26 6.10 -1.10
N ILE A 51 -3.28 6.94 -1.20
CA ILE A 51 -3.14 8.36 -1.57
C ILE A 51 -3.56 9.20 -0.39
N ILE A 52 -2.65 10.07 0.04
CA ILE A 52 -2.89 11.04 1.11
C ILE A 52 -2.98 12.40 0.42
N GLU A 53 -4.21 12.82 0.12
CA GLU A 53 -4.48 13.97 -0.75
C GLU A 53 -4.04 15.30 -0.11
N GLU A 54 -4.16 15.41 1.22
CA GLU A 54 -3.79 16.60 1.99
C GLU A 54 -2.29 16.95 1.85
N GLU A 55 -1.44 15.93 1.83
CA GLU A 55 0.01 16.07 1.73
C GLU A 55 0.52 15.97 0.28
N LYS A 56 -0.36 15.63 -0.67
CA LYS A 56 0.02 15.15 -2.01
C LYS A 56 1.07 14.05 -1.94
N LYS A 57 0.84 13.08 -1.06
CA LYS A 57 1.71 11.93 -0.87
C LYS A 57 1.04 10.66 -1.42
N ALA A 58 1.83 9.76 -1.99
CA ALA A 58 1.37 8.48 -2.49
C ALA A 58 2.30 7.36 -2.03
N GLU A 59 1.74 6.40 -1.31
CA GLU A 59 2.43 5.23 -0.80
C GLU A 59 2.14 4.06 -1.72
N VAL A 60 3.19 3.50 -2.31
CA VAL A 60 3.11 2.51 -3.37
C VAL A 60 3.69 1.21 -2.88
N TYR A 61 2.86 0.19 -2.79
CA TYR A 61 3.26 -1.14 -2.32
C TYR A 61 3.54 -2.06 -3.52
N LEU A 62 4.70 -2.70 -3.48
CA LEU A 62 5.27 -3.45 -4.59
C LEU A 62 5.87 -4.76 -4.09
N ASP A 63 5.82 -5.81 -4.90
CA ASP A 63 6.59 -7.02 -4.60
C ASP A 63 8.10 -6.70 -4.58
N PRO A 64 8.92 -7.41 -3.77
CA PRO A 64 10.34 -7.12 -3.62
C PRO A 64 11.11 -7.07 -4.95
N GLN A 65 10.69 -7.83 -5.96
CA GLN A 65 11.32 -7.84 -7.29
C GLN A 65 11.00 -6.56 -8.11
N GLU A 66 9.87 -5.91 -7.85
CA GLU A 66 9.37 -4.74 -8.61
C GLU A 66 9.91 -3.41 -8.06
N VAL A 67 10.36 -3.38 -6.79
CA VAL A 67 10.91 -2.17 -6.15
C VAL A 67 12.07 -1.56 -6.94
N SER A 68 12.98 -2.39 -7.45
CA SER A 68 14.13 -1.92 -8.23
C SER A 68 13.70 -1.21 -9.52
N LEU A 69 12.62 -1.70 -10.16
CA LEU A 69 12.05 -1.10 -11.36
C LEU A 69 11.34 0.23 -11.04
N ALA A 70 10.62 0.29 -9.92
CA ALA A 70 9.92 1.50 -9.48
C ALA A 70 10.89 2.63 -9.15
N ILE A 71 11.98 2.33 -8.43
CA ILE A 71 13.04 3.31 -8.13
C ILE A 71 13.78 3.71 -9.42
N GLY A 72 14.12 2.72 -10.25
CA GLY A 72 14.91 2.90 -11.46
C GLY A 72 16.38 3.21 -11.17
N LYS A 73 17.21 3.23 -12.22
CA LYS A 73 18.65 3.46 -12.09
C LYS A 73 18.92 4.85 -11.48
N GLY A 74 19.54 4.86 -10.30
CA GLY A 74 19.86 6.10 -9.57
C GLY A 74 18.63 6.86 -9.08
N GLY A 75 17.47 6.20 -8.92
CA GLY A 75 16.23 6.85 -8.47
C GLY A 75 15.55 7.70 -9.53
N MET A 76 15.93 7.55 -10.80
CA MET A 76 15.42 8.42 -11.87
C MET A 76 13.94 8.18 -12.18
N ASN A 77 13.47 6.93 -12.11
CA ASN A 77 12.09 6.62 -12.46
C ASN A 77 11.11 7.23 -11.44
N ILE A 78 11.33 6.98 -10.15
CA ILE A 78 10.52 7.57 -9.09
C ILE A 78 10.60 9.11 -9.08
N LYS A 79 11.78 9.69 -9.38
CA LYS A 79 11.93 11.14 -9.48
C LYS A 79 11.10 11.74 -10.61
N LEU A 80 11.11 11.12 -11.79
CA LEU A 80 10.32 11.57 -12.93
C LEU A 80 8.82 11.38 -12.68
N ALA A 81 8.42 10.26 -12.07
CA ALA A 81 7.03 10.00 -11.70
C ALA A 81 6.50 11.02 -10.67
N THR A 82 7.29 11.36 -9.65
CA THR A 82 6.98 12.42 -8.67
C THR A 82 6.80 13.78 -9.37
N GLN A 83 7.70 14.14 -10.29
CA GLN A 83 7.60 15.40 -11.05
C GLN A 83 6.40 15.42 -12.00
N LEU A 84 6.08 14.29 -12.62
CA LEU A 84 5.01 14.16 -13.61
C LEU A 84 3.61 14.15 -12.99
N THR A 85 3.48 13.55 -11.81
CA THR A 85 2.22 13.42 -11.07
C THR A 85 1.99 14.59 -10.12
N GLY A 86 3.07 15.19 -9.62
CA GLY A 86 3.01 16.21 -8.57
C GLY A 86 2.79 15.63 -7.17
N TYR A 87 2.88 14.30 -7.00
CA TYR A 87 2.79 13.63 -5.70
C TYR A 87 4.17 13.17 -5.24
N GLN A 88 4.45 13.27 -3.94
CA GLN A 88 5.59 12.62 -3.32
C GLN A 88 5.33 11.11 -3.26
N ILE A 89 6.05 10.35 -4.08
CA ILE A 89 5.89 8.89 -4.17
C ILE A 89 6.88 8.21 -3.22
N GLU A 90 6.36 7.37 -2.33
CA GLU A 90 7.12 6.50 -1.43
C GLU A 90 6.84 5.05 -1.78
N VAL A 91 7.90 4.23 -1.78
CA VAL A 91 7.83 2.83 -2.22
C VAL A 91 8.07 1.90 -1.04
N PHE A 92 7.09 1.02 -0.81
CA PHE A 92 7.10 0.01 0.24
C PHE A 92 7.10 -1.39 -0.38
N ARG A 93 7.68 -2.35 0.33
CA ARG A 93 7.60 -3.75 -0.09
C ARG A 93 6.28 -4.32 0.41
N ASN A 94 5.64 -5.17 -0.38
CA ASN A 94 4.43 -5.88 0.00
C ASN A 94 4.59 -6.77 1.25
N SER A 95 5.82 -7.14 1.63
CA SER A 95 6.09 -7.78 2.93
C SER A 95 5.84 -6.84 4.12
N ASP A 96 5.81 -5.55 3.85
CA ASP A 96 5.50 -4.47 4.78
C ASP A 96 4.03 -4.08 4.60
N SER A 97 3.14 -5.05 4.34
CA SER A 97 1.69 -4.90 4.44
C SER A 97 1.29 -4.69 5.91
N TYR A 98 1.81 -3.62 6.47
CA TYR A 98 1.23 -2.84 7.54
C TYR A 98 0.40 -1.81 6.77
N ASP A 99 -0.88 -2.09 6.61
CA ASP A 99 -1.84 -1.04 6.31
C ASP A 99 -1.63 0.00 7.42
N ASP A 100 -1.49 1.28 7.10
CA ASP A 100 -1.06 2.34 8.03
C ASP A 100 -2.18 2.71 9.05
N GLY A 101 -3.07 1.76 9.33
CA GLY A 101 -4.06 1.72 10.41
C GLY A 101 -4.15 0.35 11.08
N ASP A 102 -3.21 -0.57 10.80
CA ASP A 102 -3.14 -1.87 11.44
C ASP A 102 -2.30 -1.79 12.72
N ILE A 103 -2.85 -2.33 13.79
CA ILE A 103 -2.28 -2.21 15.14
C ILE A 103 -1.41 -3.45 15.39
N TYR A 104 -0.17 -3.24 15.83
CA TYR A 104 0.71 -4.35 16.22
C TYR A 104 0.09 -5.12 17.39
N LEU A 105 0.22 -6.45 17.41
CA LEU A 105 -0.30 -7.25 18.51
C LEU A 105 0.31 -6.85 19.87
N ASP A 106 1.51 -6.29 19.89
CA ASP A 106 2.16 -5.79 21.11
C ASP A 106 1.39 -4.65 21.79
N GLU A 107 0.57 -3.91 21.05
CA GLU A 107 -0.27 -2.82 21.61
C GLU A 107 -1.45 -3.36 22.42
N PHE A 108 -1.80 -4.65 22.25
CA PHE A 108 -2.87 -5.32 23.01
C PHE A 108 -2.33 -6.10 24.21
N ALA A 109 -1.09 -5.86 24.64
CA ALA A 109 -0.44 -6.61 25.71
C ALA A 109 -1.08 -6.43 27.10
N ASP A 110 -1.99 -5.46 27.25
CA ASP A 110 -2.83 -5.25 28.43
C ASP A 110 -4.09 -6.12 28.44
N GLU A 111 -4.58 -6.55 27.28
CA GLU A 111 -5.78 -7.39 27.13
C GLU A 111 -5.46 -8.84 26.74
N ILE A 112 -4.37 -9.06 26.01
CA ILE A 112 -3.92 -10.35 25.52
C ILE A 112 -2.61 -10.72 26.21
N ASP A 113 -2.55 -11.94 26.73
CA ASP A 113 -1.34 -12.49 27.32
C ASP A 113 -0.15 -12.47 26.35
N MET A 114 1.01 -11.99 26.81
CA MET A 114 2.23 -11.86 26.02
C MET A 114 2.66 -13.16 25.32
N TRP A 115 2.47 -14.31 25.98
CA TRP A 115 2.85 -15.61 25.41
C TRP A 115 1.94 -16.02 24.23
N VAL A 116 0.68 -15.55 24.21
CA VAL A 116 -0.26 -15.75 23.11
C VAL A 116 0.15 -14.87 21.93
N ILE A 117 0.47 -13.60 22.19
CA ILE A 117 1.01 -12.66 21.19
C ILE A 117 2.27 -13.25 20.55
N ASP A 118 3.21 -13.73 21.34
CA ASP A 118 4.45 -14.34 20.85
C ASP A 118 4.17 -15.56 19.95
N GLU A 119 3.16 -16.38 20.26
CA GLU A 119 2.80 -17.52 19.43
C GLU A 119 2.19 -17.10 18.08
N PHE A 120 1.36 -16.06 18.05
CA PHE A 120 0.87 -15.47 16.80
C PHE A 120 2.01 -14.91 15.95
N LYS A 121 2.92 -14.13 16.55
CA LYS A 121 4.08 -13.53 15.88
C LYS A 121 5.03 -14.58 15.31
N LYS A 122 5.30 -15.65 16.08
CA LYS A 122 6.10 -16.79 15.63
C LYS A 122 5.51 -17.47 14.38
N ASN A 123 4.18 -17.40 14.21
CA ASN A 123 3.48 -17.92 13.06
C ASN A 123 3.27 -16.89 11.93
N GLY A 124 3.89 -15.71 12.04
CA GLY A 124 3.85 -14.65 11.03
C GLY A 124 2.59 -13.79 11.08
N PHE A 125 1.94 -13.72 12.24
CA PHE A 125 0.83 -12.82 12.51
C PHE A 125 1.32 -11.73 13.46
N ASP A 126 1.82 -10.63 12.91
CA ASP A 126 2.43 -9.54 13.67
C ASP A 126 1.44 -8.43 14.05
N THR A 127 0.25 -8.42 13.42
CA THR A 127 -0.74 -7.35 13.53
C THR A 127 -2.16 -7.87 13.69
N ALA A 128 -3.06 -7.01 14.18
CA ALA A 128 -4.46 -7.34 14.36
C ALA A 128 -5.15 -7.77 13.06
N LEU A 129 -4.97 -7.03 11.95
CA LEU A 129 -5.57 -7.42 10.68
C LEU A 129 -4.96 -8.71 10.12
N SER A 130 -3.68 -8.99 10.39
CA SER A 130 -3.07 -10.26 9.94
C SER A 130 -3.74 -11.48 10.59
N VAL A 131 -4.26 -11.33 11.81
CA VAL A 131 -5.05 -12.35 12.52
C VAL A 131 -6.49 -12.35 12.02
N LEU A 132 -7.15 -11.18 11.95
CA LEU A 132 -8.56 -11.04 11.58
C LEU A 132 -8.87 -11.45 10.13
N ASN A 133 -7.91 -11.31 9.21
CA ASN A 133 -8.07 -11.69 7.81
C ASN A 133 -7.93 -13.20 7.55
N VAL A 134 -7.61 -13.98 8.58
CA VAL A 134 -7.43 -15.42 8.49
C VAL A 134 -8.60 -16.14 9.14
N SER A 135 -9.06 -17.23 8.53
CA SER A 135 -10.17 -18.00 9.08
C SER A 135 -9.77 -18.66 10.40
N ARG A 136 -10.69 -18.74 11.36
CA ARG A 136 -10.56 -19.45 12.64
C ARG A 136 -9.89 -20.84 12.51
N ASP A 137 -10.36 -21.67 11.57
CA ASP A 137 -9.83 -23.02 11.33
C ASP A 137 -8.37 -23.02 10.86
N GLU A 138 -7.91 -21.93 10.25
CA GLU A 138 -6.52 -21.78 9.79
C GLU A 138 -5.62 -21.31 10.92
N LEU A 139 -6.11 -20.42 11.79
CA LEU A 139 -5.40 -20.01 13.01
C LEU A 139 -5.17 -21.23 13.91
N LEU A 140 -6.21 -22.03 14.18
CA LEU A 140 -6.13 -23.28 14.94
C LEU A 140 -5.11 -24.27 14.39
N ARG A 141 -4.89 -24.30 13.07
CA ARG A 141 -3.93 -25.21 12.43
C ARG A 141 -2.51 -24.69 12.46
N ARG A 142 -2.33 -23.37 12.49
CA ARG A 142 -1.01 -22.73 12.43
C ARG A 142 -0.45 -22.43 13.81
N THR A 143 -1.30 -22.16 14.79
CA THR A 143 -0.89 -21.84 16.16
C THR A 143 -1.12 -23.02 17.09
N ASP A 144 -0.27 -23.19 18.10
CA ASP A 144 -0.43 -24.20 19.16
C ASP A 144 -1.43 -23.74 20.26
N LEU A 145 -2.42 -22.92 19.90
CA LEU A 145 -3.38 -22.31 20.83
C LEU A 145 -4.70 -23.11 20.90
N GLU A 146 -5.37 -23.02 22.05
CA GLU A 146 -6.68 -23.62 22.24
C GLU A 146 -7.77 -22.81 21.52
N GLU A 147 -8.88 -23.47 21.18
CA GLU A 147 -10.00 -22.86 20.46
C GLU A 147 -10.61 -21.68 21.21
N GLU A 148 -10.72 -21.79 22.54
CA GLU A 148 -11.19 -20.72 23.42
C GLU A 148 -10.26 -19.50 23.38
N THR A 149 -8.94 -19.72 23.42
CA THR A 149 -7.96 -18.62 23.35
C THR A 149 -8.02 -17.87 22.00
N ILE A 150 -8.21 -18.59 20.90
CA ILE A 150 -8.33 -17.96 19.58
C ILE A 150 -9.62 -17.15 19.48
N ASP A 151 -10.72 -17.66 20.04
CA ASP A 151 -12.00 -16.95 20.06
C ASP A 151 -11.91 -15.66 20.88
N ASP A 152 -11.28 -15.71 22.06
CA ASP A 152 -11.07 -14.57 22.93
C ASP A 152 -10.24 -13.49 22.23
N VAL A 153 -9.11 -13.88 21.61
CA VAL A 153 -8.26 -12.94 20.84
C VAL A 153 -9.04 -12.33 19.68
N LEU A 154 -9.77 -13.13 18.90
CA LEU A 154 -10.58 -12.61 17.79
C LEU A 154 -11.69 -11.67 18.27
N ALA A 155 -12.24 -11.86 19.46
CA ALA A 155 -13.23 -10.98 20.04
C ALA A 155 -12.64 -9.63 20.47
N ILE A 156 -11.50 -9.66 21.18
CA ILE A 156 -10.75 -8.46 21.59
C ILE A 156 -10.38 -7.62 20.37
N LEU A 157 -9.72 -8.24 19.39
CA LEU A 157 -9.27 -7.55 18.18
C LEU A 157 -10.44 -6.96 17.38
N LYS A 158 -11.61 -7.60 17.36
CA LYS A 158 -12.79 -7.03 16.67
C LYS A 158 -13.40 -5.85 17.42
N SER A 159 -13.49 -5.94 18.76
CA SER A 159 -14.07 -4.87 19.59
C SER A 159 -13.30 -3.57 19.41
N GLU A 160 -11.97 -3.65 19.51
CA GLU A 160 -11.12 -2.47 19.36
C GLU A 160 -11.27 -1.83 17.97
N PHE A 161 -11.35 -2.63 16.89
CA PHE A 161 -11.55 -2.11 15.54
C PHE A 161 -12.94 -1.47 15.32
N GLU A 162 -13.99 -1.97 15.97
CA GLU A 162 -15.34 -1.38 15.90
C GLU A 162 -15.39 -0.03 16.66
N ASP A 163 -14.67 0.10 17.77
CA ASP A 163 -14.57 1.34 18.55
C ASP A 163 -13.82 2.46 17.79
N PHE A 164 -12.86 2.10 16.91
CA PHE A 164 -12.20 3.06 16.01
C PHE A 164 -13.14 3.63 14.93
N ASP A 165 -14.09 2.83 14.43
CA ASP A 165 -15.06 3.28 13.42
C ASP A 165 -16.15 4.19 14.01
N GLU A 166 -16.55 3.99 15.28
CA GLU A 166 -17.53 4.84 15.96
C GLU A 166 -16.96 6.20 16.39
N ALA A 167 -15.68 6.27 16.80
CA ALA A 167 -15.03 7.52 17.21
C ALA A 167 -14.86 8.53 16.05
N GLY A 168 -14.91 8.09 14.79
CA GLY A 168 -14.87 8.94 13.60
C GLY A 168 -16.22 9.60 13.23
N ALA A 169 -17.33 9.16 13.82
CA ALA A 169 -18.67 9.57 13.42
C ALA A 169 -19.22 10.78 14.21
N ASP A 170 -18.57 11.23 15.28
CA ASP A 170 -19.15 12.21 16.23
C ASP A 170 -18.83 13.70 15.94
N ASN A 171 -18.38 14.05 14.74
CA ASN A 171 -18.03 15.45 14.37
C ASN A 171 -18.99 16.13 13.38
N ASN A 172 -20.19 15.59 13.15
CA ASN A 172 -21.19 16.22 12.26
C ASN A 172 -22.56 16.33 12.92
N ASP A 173 -22.68 17.11 14.01
CA ASP A 173 -23.99 17.66 14.37
C ASP A 173 -23.94 18.88 15.31
N GLU A 174 -23.24 19.95 14.92
CA GLU A 174 -23.57 21.31 15.42
C GLU A 174 -23.45 22.36 14.31
N SER A 175 -24.45 22.43 13.44
CA SER A 175 -24.82 23.69 12.79
C SER A 175 -26.22 23.61 12.18
N ASN A 176 -27.23 23.65 13.05
CA ASN A 176 -28.53 24.17 12.66
C ASN A 176 -29.17 24.96 13.81
N SER A 177 -28.82 26.25 13.90
CA SER A 177 -29.64 27.33 14.47
C SER A 177 -29.12 28.68 14.00
#